data_AF-A0A1V6M1E2-F1
#
_entry.id   AF-A0A1V6M1E2-F1
#
_cell.length_a   1.000
_cell.length_b   1.000
_cell.length_c   1.000
_cell.angle_alpha   90.00
_cell.angle_beta   90.00
_cell.angle_gamma   90.00
#
_symmetry.space_group_name_H-M   'P 1'
#
loop_
_entity.id
_entity.type
_entity.pdbx_description
1 polymer ?
#
loop_
_entity_poly.entity_id
_entity_poly.type
_entity_poly.pdbx_seq_one_letter_code
_entity_poly.pdbx_strand_id
1 'polypeptide(L)'
;MFKETLIKQILHKCRHLKNVFSDALDKFHFPLCKSVREKSVISSIPVFARCFSSRSYKTMFEAVSNAIFREKLLRQGKLLAEIKDRVWWIVKYFLLIEGFFIIVCIFLVGCQSAQRREGSTKENRSLEVLLMNDIQDGTLDMPFEQACLIASGVDSNKKMNAYLAKIDILISRIKQETDANSISDPLKKADIIFGWLQSNTNEGTYNDCYDFRDTLNLKVGNCLSYAIRFTTVCRHFGVDMKSVFIPGHIYNMLVFDGQTRYYEHTHSDGIVKEMDLYNDQKRIMKDEELIAEIFLYKARNANNDMKYEESCKNCQCALMCSPDDNRPVILLIDNYIAQKNYDEAFRCLNNYLSRHPDDKKFFKNTYVLLQRLSKKEDNKIE
;
A
#
# COMPACT_ATOMS: atom_id res chain seq x y z
N MET A 1 21.17 4.47 -45.76
CA MET A 1 20.06 4.01 -46.62
C MET A 1 19.12 3.01 -45.95
N PHE A 2 19.58 1.92 -45.32
CA PHE A 2 18.69 0.90 -44.71
C PHE A 2 17.82 1.36 -43.52
N LYS A 3 18.30 2.33 -42.72
CA LYS A 3 17.59 2.86 -41.53
C LYS A 3 16.37 3.73 -41.86
N GLU A 4 16.43 4.55 -42.91
CA GLU A 4 15.32 5.44 -43.25
C GLU A 4 14.14 4.69 -43.86
N THR A 5 14.40 3.65 -44.65
CA THR A 5 13.36 2.81 -45.24
C THR A 5 12.58 2.04 -44.15
N LEU A 6 13.29 1.52 -43.14
CA LEU A 6 12.66 0.82 -42.02
C LEU A 6 11.83 1.75 -41.14
N ILE A 7 12.33 2.96 -40.85
CA ILE A 7 11.59 3.97 -40.08
C ILE A 7 10.33 4.41 -40.84
N LYS A 8 10.41 4.62 -42.16
CA LYS A 8 9.24 4.97 -42.99
C LYS A 8 8.21 3.84 -43.03
N GLN A 9 8.63 2.58 -43.09
CA GLN A 9 7.72 1.43 -43.04
C GLN A 9 7.04 1.26 -41.67
N ILE A 10 7.75 1.52 -40.57
CA ILE A 10 7.20 1.48 -39.21
C ILE A 10 6.19 2.62 -39.04
N LEU A 11 6.53 3.84 -39.43
CA LEU A 11 5.63 4.99 -39.34
C LEU A 11 4.37 4.81 -40.20
N HIS A 12 4.49 4.18 -41.37
CA HIS A 12 3.34 3.85 -42.21
C HIS A 12 2.41 2.83 -41.56
N LYS A 13 2.95 1.76 -40.96
CA LYS A 13 2.16 0.77 -40.20
C LYS A 13 1.51 1.36 -38.95
N CYS A 14 2.19 2.23 -38.22
CA CYS A 14 1.62 2.94 -37.07
C CYS A 14 0.47 3.88 -37.48
N ARG A 15 0.58 4.54 -38.64
CA ARG A 15 -0.47 5.42 -39.17
C ARG A 15 -1.70 4.61 -39.61
N HIS A 16 -1.50 3.43 -40.20
CA HIS A 16 -2.58 2.51 -40.55
C HIS A 16 -3.29 1.96 -39.29
N LEU A 17 -2.55 1.62 -38.23
CA LEU A 17 -3.13 1.16 -36.95
C LEU A 17 -3.94 2.27 -36.27
N LYS A 18 -3.47 3.53 -36.31
CA LYS A 18 -4.22 4.68 -35.76
C LYS A 18 -5.58 4.85 -36.45
N ASN A 19 -5.62 4.72 -37.78
CA ASN A 19 -6.86 4.87 -38.55
C ASN A 19 -7.85 3.72 -38.28
N VAL A 20 -7.35 2.47 -38.18
CA VAL A 20 -8.17 1.31 -37.83
C VAL A 20 -8.77 1.42 -36.42
N PHE A 21 -8.02 1.98 -35.46
CA PHE A 21 -8.52 2.24 -34.10
C PHE A 21 -9.53 3.39 -34.05
N SER A 22 -9.34 4.44 -34.86
CA SER A 22 -10.30 5.56 -34.95
C SER A 22 -11.63 5.11 -35.53
N ASP A 23 -11.61 4.33 -36.62
CA ASP A 23 -12.83 3.79 -37.25
C ASP A 23 -13.57 2.79 -36.35
N ALA A 24 -12.84 2.07 -35.49
CA ALA A 24 -13.44 1.19 -34.49
C ALA A 24 -14.12 1.99 -33.37
N LEU A 25 -13.55 3.12 -32.95
CA LEU A 25 -14.10 3.97 -31.89
C LEU A 25 -15.37 4.72 -32.35
N ASP A 26 -15.45 5.15 -33.60
CA ASP A 26 -16.64 5.84 -34.14
C ASP A 26 -17.85 4.90 -34.30
N LYS A 27 -17.64 3.58 -34.36
CA LYS A 27 -18.72 2.58 -34.44
C LYS A 27 -19.34 2.20 -33.10
N PHE A 28 -18.69 2.52 -31.98
CA PHE A 28 -19.23 2.30 -30.64
C PHE A 28 -19.60 3.66 -30.03
N HIS A 29 -20.89 4.02 -30.06
CA HIS A 29 -21.40 5.26 -29.46
C HIS A 29 -21.15 5.31 -27.94
N PHE A 30 -19.97 5.79 -27.54
CA PHE A 30 -19.67 6.22 -26.18
C PHE A 30 -19.67 7.75 -26.12
N PRO A 31 -20.36 8.38 -25.16
CA PRO A 31 -20.29 9.83 -24.98
C PRO A 31 -18.92 10.19 -24.40
N LEU A 32 -17.99 10.58 -25.28
CA LEU A 32 -16.62 10.91 -24.90
C LEU A 32 -16.53 12.33 -24.32
N CYS A 33 -16.09 12.38 -23.05
CA CYS A 33 -15.62 13.58 -22.38
C CYS A 33 -14.46 14.21 -23.18
N LYS A 34 -14.53 15.52 -23.44
CA LYS A 34 -13.68 16.29 -24.36
C LYS A 34 -12.17 16.27 -24.06
N SER A 35 -11.71 15.73 -22.92
CA SER A 35 -10.31 15.82 -22.45
C SER A 35 -9.38 14.72 -22.99
N VAL A 36 -9.87 13.73 -23.74
CA VAL A 36 -9.03 12.60 -24.22
C VAL A 36 -8.40 12.87 -25.61
N ARG A 37 -8.75 13.97 -26.28
CA ARG A 37 -8.24 14.25 -27.64
C ARG A 37 -6.76 14.63 -27.75
N GLU A 38 -6.06 14.91 -26.63
CA GLU A 38 -4.71 15.51 -26.69
C GLU A 38 -3.57 14.74 -26.00
N LYS A 39 -3.77 13.48 -25.58
CA LYS A 39 -2.67 12.70 -24.99
C LYS A 39 -2.19 11.56 -25.88
N SER A 40 -0.87 11.36 -25.91
CA SER A 40 -0.20 10.38 -26.77
C SER A 40 -0.74 8.98 -26.54
N VAL A 41 -0.94 8.25 -27.64
CA VAL A 41 -1.46 6.86 -27.70
C VAL A 41 -0.69 5.90 -26.77
N ILE A 42 0.54 6.26 -26.38
CA ILE A 42 1.41 5.47 -25.51
C ILE A 42 0.93 5.47 -24.05
N SER A 43 0.30 6.55 -23.59
CA SER A 43 -0.16 6.69 -22.20
C SER A 43 -1.49 5.99 -21.90
N SER A 44 -2.25 5.61 -22.93
CA SER A 44 -3.58 4.98 -22.81
C SER A 44 -3.53 3.45 -22.80
N ILE A 45 -2.38 2.85 -23.10
CA ILE A 45 -2.19 1.40 -23.30
C ILE A 45 -2.53 0.55 -22.06
N PRO A 46 -2.25 0.96 -20.81
CA PRO A 46 -2.57 0.13 -19.64
C PRO A 46 -4.08 0.01 -19.38
N VAL A 47 -4.87 0.99 -19.81
CA VAL A 47 -6.33 1.03 -19.60
C VAL A 47 -7.06 0.10 -20.56
N PHE A 48 -6.56 -0.05 -21.79
CA PHE A 48 -7.17 -0.93 -22.80
C PHE A 48 -6.91 -2.43 -22.59
N ALA A 49 -5.86 -2.79 -21.85
CA ALA A 49 -5.48 -4.18 -21.61
C ALA A 49 -6.46 -4.97 -20.71
N ARG A 50 -7.35 -4.28 -19.98
CA ARG A 50 -8.32 -4.94 -19.08
C ARG A 50 -9.59 -5.46 -19.75
N CYS A 51 -9.83 -5.22 -21.04
CA CYS A 51 -11.15 -5.48 -21.65
C CYS A 51 -11.25 -6.57 -22.73
N PHE A 52 -10.22 -7.38 -23.03
CA PHE A 52 -10.30 -8.28 -24.20
C PHE A 52 -9.76 -9.70 -23.99
N SER A 53 -10.60 -10.72 -24.25
CA SER A 53 -10.33 -12.15 -24.06
C SER A 53 -10.34 -12.95 -25.38
N SER A 54 -9.46 -12.65 -26.34
CA SER A 54 -9.28 -13.53 -27.50
C SER A 54 -7.82 -13.85 -27.82
N ARG A 55 -7.58 -15.12 -28.16
CA ARG A 55 -6.26 -15.76 -28.30
C ARG A 55 -5.38 -15.09 -29.37
N SER A 56 -5.98 -14.48 -30.39
CA SER A 56 -5.28 -13.81 -31.50
C SER A 56 -4.63 -12.47 -31.11
N TYR A 57 -5.22 -11.76 -30.14
CA TYR A 57 -4.71 -10.46 -29.69
C TYR A 57 -3.61 -10.58 -28.65
N LYS A 58 -3.63 -11.66 -27.85
CA LYS A 58 -2.53 -12.01 -26.93
C LYS A 58 -1.22 -12.23 -27.68
N THR A 59 -1.25 -12.99 -28.78
CA THR A 59 -0.07 -13.23 -29.63
C THR A 59 0.46 -11.95 -30.27
N MET A 60 -0.43 -11.05 -30.68
CA MET A 60 -0.05 -9.76 -31.27
C MET A 60 0.57 -8.81 -30.21
N PHE A 61 -0.01 -8.80 -29.00
CA PHE A 61 0.52 -8.04 -27.86
C PHE A 61 1.89 -8.54 -27.41
N GLU A 62 2.07 -9.86 -27.31
CA GLU A 62 3.37 -10.48 -26.98
C GLU A 62 4.44 -10.17 -28.04
N ALA A 63 4.08 -10.18 -29.33
CA ALA A 63 5.00 -9.83 -30.41
C ALA A 63 5.44 -8.35 -30.36
N VAL A 64 4.52 -7.43 -30.10
CA VAL A 64 4.81 -5.98 -29.98
C VAL A 64 5.61 -5.69 -28.71
N SER A 65 5.25 -6.31 -27.58
CA SER A 65 5.96 -6.13 -26.31
C SER A 65 7.39 -6.66 -26.39
N ASN A 66 7.60 -7.83 -27.02
CA ASN A 66 8.93 -8.39 -27.25
C ASN A 66 9.78 -7.55 -28.22
N ALA A 67 9.17 -6.95 -29.24
CA ALA A 67 9.87 -6.04 -30.15
C ALA A 67 10.34 -4.76 -29.44
N ILE A 68 9.49 -4.17 -28.59
CA ILE A 68 9.82 -2.99 -27.77
C ILE A 68 10.90 -3.34 -26.75
N PHE A 69 10.82 -4.52 -26.11
CA PHE A 69 11.81 -4.98 -25.14
C PHE A 69 13.18 -5.22 -25.79
N ARG A 70 13.23 -5.82 -26.99
CA ARG A 70 14.48 -5.98 -27.78
C ARG A 70 15.08 -4.63 -28.18
N GLU A 71 14.27 -3.66 -28.59
CA GLU A 71 14.76 -2.32 -28.92
C GLU A 71 15.32 -1.59 -27.67
N LYS A 72 14.69 -1.77 -26.50
CA LYS A 72 15.14 -1.21 -25.22
C LYS A 72 16.46 -1.83 -24.75
N LEU A 73 16.63 -3.15 -24.89
CA LEU A 73 17.87 -3.87 -24.62
C LEU A 73 19.02 -3.45 -25.56
N LEU A 74 18.75 -3.28 -26.85
CA LEU A 74 19.73 -2.78 -27.83
C LEU A 74 20.16 -1.33 -27.55
N ARG A 75 19.25 -0.48 -27.08
CA ARG A 75 19.57 0.89 -26.63
C ARG A 75 20.35 0.91 -25.32
N GLN A 76 20.01 0.04 -24.36
CA GLN A 76 20.75 -0.08 -23.09
C GLN A 76 22.16 -0.66 -23.28
N GLY A 77 22.35 -1.62 -24.18
CA GLY A 77 23.67 -2.15 -24.53
C GLY A 77 24.60 -1.12 -25.18
N LYS A 78 24.05 -0.22 -26.01
CA LYS A 78 24.80 0.93 -26.55
C LYS A 78 25.12 1.99 -25.51
N LEU A 79 24.17 2.29 -24.61
CA LEU A 79 24.38 3.24 -23.52
C LEU A 79 25.43 2.73 -22.52
N LEU A 80 25.46 1.42 -22.23
CA LEU A 80 26.48 0.79 -21.37
C LEU A 80 27.88 0.83 -21.99
N ALA A 81 28.01 0.71 -23.32
CA ALA A 81 29.28 0.87 -24.00
C ALA A 81 29.78 2.33 -23.95
N GLU A 82 28.91 3.31 -24.16
CA GLU A 82 29.25 4.74 -24.05
C GLU A 82 29.55 5.17 -22.59
N ILE A 83 28.89 4.57 -21.60
CA ILE A 83 29.18 4.80 -20.18
C ILE A 83 30.51 4.17 -19.77
N LYS A 84 30.84 2.97 -20.26
CA LYS A 84 32.11 2.29 -19.96
C LYS A 84 33.32 3.12 -20.43
N ASP A 85 33.24 3.71 -21.63
CA ASP A 85 34.32 4.54 -22.18
C ASP A 85 34.45 5.89 -21.43
N ARG A 86 33.33 6.46 -20.96
CA ARG A 86 33.35 7.69 -20.14
C ARG A 86 33.82 7.45 -18.70
N VAL A 87 33.43 6.34 -18.08
CA VAL A 87 33.87 5.97 -16.73
C VAL A 87 35.36 5.62 -16.71
N TRP A 88 35.89 4.98 -17.75
CA TRP A 88 37.32 4.69 -17.85
C TRP A 88 38.18 5.96 -17.97
N TRP A 89 37.66 7.01 -18.62
CA TRP A 89 38.29 8.34 -18.67
C TRP A 89 38.28 9.05 -17.31
N ILE A 90 37.19 8.95 -16.55
CA ILE A 90 37.05 9.54 -15.20
C ILE A 90 37.97 8.84 -14.19
N VAL A 91 38.08 7.50 -14.25
CA VAL A 91 38.99 6.73 -13.38
C VAL A 91 40.46 7.07 -13.65
N LYS A 92 40.84 7.31 -14.92
CA LYS A 92 42.19 7.74 -15.29
C LYS A 92 42.53 9.16 -14.79
N TYR A 93 41.53 10.03 -14.70
CA TYR A 93 41.67 11.40 -14.18
C TYR A 93 41.72 11.43 -12.64
N PHE A 94 40.98 10.54 -11.96
CA PHE A 94 41.00 10.41 -10.50
C PHE A 94 42.34 9.86 -9.98
N LEU A 95 42.95 8.89 -10.68
CA LEU A 95 44.26 8.34 -10.32
C LEU A 95 45.42 9.36 -10.46
N LEU A 96 45.25 10.44 -11.23
CA LEU A 96 46.22 11.53 -11.33
C LEU A 96 46.07 12.57 -10.20
N ILE A 97 44.90 12.64 -9.55
CA ILE A 97 44.60 13.60 -8.47
C ILE A 97 44.88 12.99 -7.08
N GLU A 98 44.72 11.68 -6.90
CA GLU A 98 45.05 10.99 -5.64
C GLU A 98 46.56 10.91 -5.34
N GLY A 99 47.41 11.00 -6.36
CA GLY A 99 48.87 11.06 -6.17
C GLY A 99 49.38 12.33 -5.49
N PHE A 100 48.58 13.40 -5.46
CA PHE A 100 48.97 14.69 -4.88
C PHE A 100 48.44 14.90 -3.44
N PHE A 101 47.37 14.20 -3.04
CA PHE A 101 46.75 14.36 -1.71
C PHE A 101 47.27 13.39 -0.64
N ILE A 102 47.84 12.24 -1.03
CA ILE A 102 48.36 11.23 -0.08
C ILE A 102 49.67 11.69 0.60
N ILE A 103 50.41 12.64 0.02
CA ILE A 103 51.64 13.17 0.63
C ILE A 103 51.34 14.18 1.77
N VAL A 104 50.15 14.78 1.82
CA VAL A 104 49.80 15.81 2.83
C VAL A 104 49.11 15.22 4.07
N CYS A 105 48.44 14.06 3.96
CA CYS A 105 47.71 13.48 5.10
C CYS A 105 48.53 12.54 6.00
N ILE A 106 49.76 12.15 5.61
CA ILE A 106 50.61 11.26 6.43
C ILE A 106 51.26 11.98 7.63
N PHE A 107 51.18 13.31 7.72
CA PHE A 107 51.76 14.09 8.83
C PHE A 107 50.82 14.42 10.00
N LEU A 108 49.54 14.02 10.00
CA LEU A 108 48.56 14.48 11.01
C LEU A 108 47.63 13.40 11.62
N VAL A 109 48.12 12.20 11.91
CA VAL A 109 47.39 11.27 12.80
C VAL A 109 48.32 10.73 13.89
N GLY A 110 48.49 11.55 14.93
CA GLY A 110 48.98 11.12 16.23
C GLY A 110 47.80 10.74 17.14
N CYS A 111 47.86 9.52 17.68
CA CYS A 111 47.32 9.06 18.97
C CYS A 111 45.96 9.59 19.46
N GLN A 112 44.95 8.71 19.50
CA GLN A 112 44.21 8.45 20.74
C GLN A 112 43.46 7.12 20.69
N SER A 113 43.75 6.30 21.70
CA SER A 113 43.29 4.94 21.94
C SER A 113 41.81 4.89 22.34
N ALA A 114 41.05 4.06 21.64
CA ALA A 114 39.66 3.73 21.98
C ALA A 114 39.60 2.76 23.18
N GLN A 115 39.12 3.26 24.32
CA GLN A 115 38.68 2.45 25.45
C GLN A 115 37.27 1.90 25.14
N ARG A 116 37.16 0.58 24.98
CA ARG A 116 35.88 -0.16 24.99
C ARG A 116 35.20 0.05 26.34
N ARG A 117 34.05 0.74 26.36
CA ARG A 117 33.07 0.60 27.44
C ARG A 117 32.00 -0.39 26.99
N GLU A 118 31.87 -1.46 27.75
CA GLU A 118 30.67 -2.29 27.79
C GLU A 118 29.46 -1.40 28.12
N GLY A 119 28.46 -1.41 27.24
CA GLY A 119 27.25 -0.62 27.37
C GLY A 119 26.06 -1.41 26.86
N SER A 120 25.32 -1.99 27.81
CA SER A 120 23.95 -2.51 27.75
C SER A 120 23.47 -3.14 26.44
N THR A 121 23.29 -4.46 26.46
CA THR A 121 22.35 -5.19 25.61
C THR A 121 20.90 -4.74 25.90
N LYS A 122 20.49 -3.58 25.38
CA LYS A 122 19.07 -3.34 25.10
C LYS A 122 18.72 -4.26 23.94
N GLU A 123 18.01 -5.35 24.22
CA GLU A 123 17.33 -6.14 23.19
C GLU A 123 16.58 -5.18 22.26
N ASN A 124 17.03 -5.10 21.02
CA ASN A 124 16.43 -4.30 19.97
C ASN A 124 15.16 -5.04 19.51
N ARG A 125 14.15 -5.17 20.39
CA ARG A 125 12.86 -5.78 20.03
C ARG A 125 12.26 -4.95 18.90
N SER A 126 11.87 -5.62 17.82
CA SER A 126 11.20 -4.95 16.70
C SER A 126 9.92 -4.28 17.21
N LEU A 127 9.62 -3.06 16.75
CA LEU A 127 8.42 -2.34 17.16
C LEU A 127 7.13 -3.13 16.88
N GLU A 128 7.14 -3.95 15.82
CA GLU A 128 6.04 -4.86 15.51
C GLU A 128 5.80 -5.88 16.63
N VAL A 129 6.85 -6.46 17.22
CA VAL A 129 6.69 -7.37 18.38
C VAL A 129 6.12 -6.64 19.58
N LEU A 130 6.50 -5.38 19.79
CA LEU A 130 5.89 -4.57 20.86
C LEU A 130 4.39 -4.37 20.61
N LEU A 131 3.99 -4.01 19.39
CA LEU A 131 2.56 -3.89 19.03
C LEU A 131 1.80 -5.21 19.17
N MET A 132 2.38 -6.33 18.73
CA MET A 132 1.72 -7.64 18.84
C MET A 132 1.55 -8.09 20.30
N ASN A 133 2.50 -7.76 21.18
CA ASN A 133 2.38 -8.04 22.61
C ASN A 133 1.34 -7.14 23.28
N ASP A 134 1.26 -5.87 22.87
CA ASP A 134 0.29 -4.89 23.37
C ASP A 134 -1.14 -5.39 23.12
N ILE A 135 -1.45 -5.79 21.88
CA ILE A 135 -2.80 -6.22 21.48
C ILE A 135 -3.13 -7.66 21.93
N GLN A 136 -2.20 -8.39 22.53
CA GLN A 136 -2.38 -9.82 22.81
C GLN A 136 -3.55 -10.11 23.76
N ASP A 137 -3.85 -9.20 24.68
CA ASP A 137 -4.98 -9.32 25.61
C ASP A 137 -6.30 -8.77 25.04
N GLY A 138 -6.29 -8.34 23.77
CA GLY A 138 -7.45 -7.79 23.07
C GLY A 138 -7.68 -6.30 23.31
N THR A 139 -6.72 -5.60 23.92
CA THR A 139 -6.77 -4.16 24.14
C THR A 139 -5.54 -3.45 23.56
N LEU A 140 -5.73 -2.22 23.06
CA LEU A 140 -4.64 -1.36 22.65
C LEU A 140 -4.27 -0.38 23.78
N ASP A 141 -3.11 -0.61 24.40
CA ASP A 141 -2.59 0.24 25.48
C ASP A 141 -1.67 1.33 24.94
N MET A 142 -0.96 1.07 23.83
CA MET A 142 -0.11 2.08 23.22
C MET A 142 -0.92 3.15 22.46
N PRO A 143 -0.38 4.36 22.27
CA PRO A 143 -1.07 5.41 21.51
C PRO A 143 -1.43 4.95 20.10
N PHE A 144 -2.68 5.17 19.72
CA PHE A 144 -3.27 4.73 18.45
C PHE A 144 -2.42 5.08 17.22
N GLU A 145 -1.91 6.32 17.13
CA GLU A 145 -1.07 6.76 16.02
C GLU A 145 0.27 6.00 15.96
N GLN A 146 0.84 5.60 17.09
CA GLN A 146 2.06 4.78 17.11
C GLN A 146 1.76 3.38 16.59
N ALA A 147 0.66 2.78 17.03
CA ALA A 147 0.23 1.46 16.56
C ALA A 147 -0.01 1.46 15.04
N CYS A 148 -0.72 2.46 14.51
CA CYS A 148 -0.94 2.60 13.06
C CYS A 148 0.37 2.81 12.29
N LEU A 149 1.33 3.57 12.83
CA LEU A 149 2.65 3.75 12.22
C LEU A 149 3.44 2.44 12.19
N ILE A 150 3.43 1.66 13.28
CA ILE A 150 4.09 0.35 13.36
C ILE A 150 3.47 -0.61 12.33
N ALA A 151 2.14 -0.72 12.29
CA ALA A 151 1.43 -1.54 11.32
C ALA A 151 1.71 -1.11 9.87
N SER A 152 1.88 0.20 9.64
CA SER A 152 2.33 0.79 8.37
C SER A 152 3.83 0.55 8.07
N GLY A 153 4.53 -0.27 8.86
CA GLY A 153 5.92 -0.66 8.63
C GLY A 153 6.97 0.33 9.15
N VAL A 154 6.65 1.12 10.18
CA VAL A 154 7.67 1.86 10.94
C VAL A 154 8.35 0.91 11.93
N ASP A 155 9.65 0.68 11.74
CA ASP A 155 10.41 -0.42 12.36
C ASP A 155 11.43 0.03 13.41
N SER A 156 11.56 1.33 13.65
CA SER A 156 12.60 1.88 14.52
C SER A 156 12.17 3.17 15.19
N ASN A 157 12.62 3.38 16.44
CA ASN A 157 12.31 4.59 17.22
C ASN A 157 12.70 5.89 16.51
N LYS A 158 13.80 5.89 15.75
CA LYS A 158 14.21 7.04 14.95
C LYS A 158 13.16 7.41 13.91
N LYS A 159 12.63 6.43 13.16
CA LYS A 159 11.56 6.66 12.17
C LYS A 159 10.25 7.02 12.87
N MET A 160 9.92 6.37 13.98
CA MET A 160 8.74 6.67 14.79
C MET A 160 8.70 8.14 15.19
N ASN A 161 9.75 8.63 15.84
CA ASN A 161 9.84 10.03 16.26
C ASN A 161 9.77 11.00 15.07
N ALA A 162 10.34 10.64 13.92
CA ALA A 162 10.25 11.46 12.71
C ALA A 162 8.81 11.56 12.17
N TYR A 163 8.01 10.49 12.26
CA TYR A 163 6.60 10.53 11.85
C TYR A 163 5.70 11.22 12.88
N LEU A 164 5.93 10.99 14.18
CA LEU A 164 5.22 11.71 15.24
C LEU A 164 5.43 13.23 15.12
N ALA A 165 6.66 13.67 14.85
CA ALA A 165 6.94 15.08 14.59
C ALA A 165 6.16 15.64 13.38
N LYS A 166 5.88 14.83 12.35
CA LYS A 166 5.04 15.25 11.22
C LYS A 166 3.57 15.38 11.60
N ILE A 167 3.07 14.50 12.47
CA ILE A 167 1.73 14.61 13.04
C ILE A 167 1.64 15.91 13.87
N ASP A 168 2.65 16.21 14.70
CA ASP A 168 2.70 17.45 15.49
C ASP A 168 2.72 18.70 14.62
N ILE A 169 3.49 18.69 13.52
CA ILE A 169 3.51 19.79 12.54
C ILE A 169 2.12 19.95 11.90
N LEU A 170 1.47 18.85 11.50
CA LEU A 170 0.14 18.87 10.91
C LEU A 170 -0.90 19.49 11.88
N ILE A 171 -0.89 19.04 13.13
CA ILE A 171 -1.76 19.56 14.20
C ILE A 171 -1.48 21.05 14.43
N SER A 172 -0.20 21.44 14.49
CA SER A 172 0.20 22.83 14.70
C SER A 172 -0.29 23.74 13.57
N ARG A 173 -0.22 23.28 12.32
CA ARG A 173 -0.76 24.00 11.18
C ARG A 173 -2.27 24.19 11.28
N ILE A 174 -3.02 23.13 11.60
CA ILE A 174 -4.48 23.24 11.78
C ILE A 174 -4.81 24.24 12.90
N LYS A 175 -4.07 24.22 14.01
CA LYS A 175 -4.26 25.19 15.11
C LYS A 175 -3.99 26.64 14.70
N GLN A 176 -3.07 26.87 13.77
CA GLN A 176 -2.68 28.22 13.32
C GLN A 176 -3.56 28.73 12.18
N GLU A 177 -3.98 27.84 11.28
CA GLU A 177 -4.68 28.18 10.04
C GLU A 177 -6.21 28.07 10.17
N THR A 178 -6.72 27.56 11.30
CA THR A 178 -8.16 27.39 11.55
C THR A 178 -8.55 27.82 12.97
N ASP A 179 -9.84 27.95 13.20
CA ASP A 179 -10.47 28.24 14.49
C ASP A 179 -10.78 26.99 15.34
N ALA A 180 -10.38 25.79 14.89
CA ALA A 180 -10.72 24.52 15.54
C ALA A 180 -10.38 24.45 17.04
N ASN A 181 -9.32 25.14 17.50
CA ASN A 181 -8.94 25.15 18.92
C ASN A 181 -9.88 26.01 19.80
N SER A 182 -10.58 26.97 19.21
CA SER A 182 -11.50 27.88 19.91
C SER A 182 -12.94 27.37 19.91
N ILE A 183 -13.26 26.37 19.10
CA ILE A 183 -14.59 25.78 19.01
C ILE A 183 -14.80 24.76 20.14
N SER A 184 -15.92 24.90 20.87
CA SER A 184 -16.32 23.93 21.89
C SER A 184 -17.11 22.76 21.32
N ASP A 185 -17.97 23.02 20.32
CA ASP A 185 -18.80 22.04 19.63
C ASP A 185 -17.96 21.02 18.84
N PRO A 186 -17.93 19.73 19.23
CA PRO A 186 -17.15 18.70 18.56
C PRO A 186 -17.53 18.49 17.09
N LEU A 187 -18.80 18.66 16.71
CA LEU A 187 -19.25 18.47 15.33
C LEU A 187 -18.68 19.56 14.42
N LYS A 188 -18.82 20.82 14.82
CA LYS A 188 -18.22 21.96 14.09
C LYS A 188 -16.71 21.85 14.03
N LYS A 189 -16.08 21.43 15.13
CA LYS A 189 -14.63 21.22 15.19
C LYS A 189 -14.18 20.16 14.19
N ALA A 190 -14.87 19.02 14.13
CA ALA A 190 -14.58 17.97 13.17
C ALA A 190 -14.80 18.43 11.71
N ASP A 191 -15.87 19.19 11.43
CA ASP A 191 -16.13 19.76 10.10
C ASP A 191 -15.01 20.70 9.64
N ILE A 192 -14.51 21.57 10.52
CA ILE A 192 -13.38 22.48 10.23
C ILE A 192 -12.10 21.68 9.91
N ILE A 193 -11.77 20.71 10.77
CA ILE A 193 -10.58 19.85 10.58
C ILE A 193 -10.69 19.09 9.26
N PHE A 194 -11.84 18.52 8.97
CA PHE A 194 -12.10 17.74 7.77
C PHE A 194 -11.94 18.59 6.50
N GLY A 195 -12.60 19.76 6.46
CA GLY A 195 -12.51 20.69 5.33
C GLY A 195 -11.09 21.19 5.08
N TRP A 196 -10.33 21.47 6.15
CA TRP A 196 -8.92 21.87 6.03
C TRP A 196 -8.06 20.74 5.46
N LEU A 197 -8.23 19.49 5.92
CA LEU A 197 -7.48 18.33 5.42
C LEU A 197 -7.76 18.08 3.94
N GLN A 198 -9.04 18.15 3.51
CA GLN A 198 -9.42 17.99 2.11
C GLN A 198 -8.76 19.05 1.23
N SER A 199 -8.73 20.31 1.68
CA SER A 199 -8.21 21.42 0.88
C SER A 199 -6.68 21.50 0.82
N ASN A 200 -5.98 21.00 1.84
CA ASN A 200 -4.54 21.25 1.99
C ASN A 200 -3.65 20.00 1.88
N THR A 201 -4.22 18.80 2.05
CA THR A 201 -3.43 17.57 2.22
C THR A 201 -3.84 16.42 1.29
N ASN A 202 -4.87 16.62 0.47
CA ASN A 202 -5.39 15.64 -0.48
C ASN A 202 -5.26 16.17 -1.91
N GLU A 203 -4.08 16.01 -2.52
CA GLU A 203 -3.80 16.53 -3.87
C GLU A 203 -3.43 15.43 -4.88
N GLY A 204 -3.16 14.21 -4.41
CA GLY A 204 -2.65 13.14 -5.25
C GLY A 204 -3.72 12.13 -5.69
N THR A 205 -3.32 11.26 -6.61
CA THR A 205 -4.20 10.19 -7.12
C THR A 205 -4.47 9.17 -6.02
N TYR A 206 -5.74 8.85 -5.80
CA TYR A 206 -6.16 7.73 -4.96
C TYR A 206 -5.52 6.41 -5.44
N ASN A 207 -4.96 5.63 -4.52
CA ASN A 207 -4.48 4.28 -4.79
C ASN A 207 -4.65 3.39 -3.55
N ASP A 208 -5.14 2.18 -3.72
CA ASP A 208 -5.40 1.24 -2.63
C ASP A 208 -4.13 0.79 -1.89
N CYS A 209 -2.94 1.00 -2.46
CA CYS A 209 -1.67 0.58 -1.87
C CYS A 209 -1.08 1.53 -0.82
N TYR A 210 -1.72 2.66 -0.51
CA TYR A 210 -1.17 3.64 0.43
C TYR A 210 -1.42 3.26 1.89
N ASP A 211 -0.39 3.44 2.71
CA ASP A 211 -0.45 3.27 4.17
C ASP A 211 -0.65 4.62 4.88
N PHE A 212 -0.99 4.58 6.17
CA PHE A 212 -1.15 5.80 6.99
C PHE A 212 0.08 6.72 6.92
N ARG A 213 1.30 6.16 6.98
CA ARG A 213 2.54 6.94 6.89
C ARG A 213 2.68 7.72 5.57
N ASP A 214 2.06 7.23 4.49
CA ASP A 214 2.16 7.86 3.18
C ASP A 214 1.38 9.17 3.18
N THR A 215 0.25 9.24 3.91
CA THR A 215 -0.55 10.47 4.07
C THR A 215 0.19 11.61 4.77
N LEU A 216 1.33 11.31 5.41
CA LEU A 216 2.21 12.26 6.11
C LEU A 216 3.42 12.68 5.25
N ASN A 217 3.77 11.88 4.24
CA ASN A 217 4.90 12.14 3.33
C ASN A 217 4.44 12.72 1.99
N LEU A 218 3.27 12.26 1.55
CA LEU A 218 2.70 12.44 0.25
C LEU A 218 1.26 12.91 0.45
N LYS A 219 0.75 13.75 -0.44
CA LYS A 219 -0.65 14.20 -0.39
C LYS A 219 -1.62 13.16 -0.99
N VAL A 220 -1.34 11.88 -0.76
CA VAL A 220 -2.04 10.71 -1.30
C VAL A 220 -2.52 9.81 -0.17
N GLY A 221 -3.48 8.95 -0.47
CA GLY A 221 -4.04 7.99 0.47
C GLY A 221 -5.16 7.18 -0.17
N ASN A 222 -5.65 6.23 0.60
CA ASN A 222 -6.91 5.50 0.38
C ASN A 222 -7.90 5.76 1.54
N CYS A 223 -9.09 5.16 1.46
CA CYS A 223 -10.15 5.27 2.47
C CYS A 223 -9.63 4.97 3.90
N LEU A 224 -8.90 3.87 4.07
CA LEU A 224 -8.30 3.46 5.34
C LEU A 224 -7.30 4.49 5.89
N SER A 225 -6.30 4.86 5.09
CA SER A 225 -5.21 5.75 5.50
C SER A 225 -5.70 7.16 5.84
N TYR A 226 -6.70 7.66 5.10
CA TYR A 226 -7.30 8.96 5.37
C TYR A 226 -8.21 8.92 6.60
N ALA A 227 -8.96 7.83 6.79
CA ALA A 227 -9.76 7.65 7.99
C ALA A 227 -8.88 7.60 9.25
N ILE A 228 -7.76 6.87 9.21
CA ILE A 228 -6.78 6.84 10.30
C ILE A 228 -6.24 8.26 10.57
N ARG A 229 -5.77 8.97 9.53
CA ARG A 229 -5.24 10.32 9.69
C ARG A 229 -6.27 11.27 10.30
N PHE A 230 -7.52 11.22 9.83
CA PHE A 230 -8.58 12.07 10.36
C PHE A 230 -8.93 11.73 11.81
N THR A 231 -9.02 10.44 12.16
CA THR A 231 -9.20 9.99 13.54
C THR A 231 -8.08 10.49 14.44
N THR A 232 -6.82 10.28 14.04
CA THR A 232 -5.65 10.75 14.79
C THR A 232 -5.74 12.25 15.05
N VAL A 233 -5.91 13.06 14.00
CA VAL A 233 -5.96 14.51 14.14
C VAL A 233 -7.14 14.92 15.04
N CYS A 234 -8.35 14.42 14.82
CA CYS A 234 -9.51 14.76 15.64
C CYS A 234 -9.30 14.47 17.12
N ARG A 235 -8.69 13.34 17.47
CA ARG A 235 -8.40 12.97 18.85
C ARG A 235 -7.43 13.94 19.53
N HIS A 236 -6.44 14.47 18.80
CA HIS A 236 -5.57 15.55 19.31
C HIS A 236 -6.30 16.88 19.57
N PHE A 237 -7.50 17.05 19.01
CA PHE A 237 -8.40 18.19 19.26
C PHE A 237 -9.52 17.85 20.27
N GLY A 238 -9.44 16.69 20.93
CA GLY A 238 -10.41 16.24 21.94
C GLY A 238 -11.72 15.74 21.33
N VAL A 239 -11.73 15.35 20.07
CA VAL A 239 -12.90 14.81 19.37
C VAL A 239 -12.76 13.29 19.26
N ASP A 240 -13.68 12.55 19.89
CA ASP A 240 -13.72 11.09 19.86
C ASP A 240 -14.32 10.59 18.54
N MET A 241 -13.50 10.59 17.49
CA MET A 241 -13.87 10.10 16.18
C MET A 241 -13.89 8.57 16.15
N LYS A 242 -14.95 7.99 15.57
CA LYS A 242 -15.08 6.56 15.33
C LYS A 242 -14.84 6.23 13.86
N SER A 243 -14.40 5.00 13.60
CA SER A 243 -14.26 4.46 12.24
C SER A 243 -15.40 3.49 11.96
N VAL A 244 -15.91 3.55 10.74
CA VAL A 244 -17.01 2.70 10.27
C VAL A 244 -16.50 1.85 9.13
N PHE A 245 -16.78 0.55 9.24
CA PHE A 245 -16.50 -0.43 8.20
C PHE A 245 -17.77 -0.81 7.47
N ILE A 246 -17.64 -0.92 6.15
CA ILE A 246 -18.47 -1.75 5.28
C ILE A 246 -17.55 -2.56 4.36
N PRO A 247 -18.04 -3.64 3.73
CA PRO A 247 -17.22 -4.40 2.80
C PRO A 247 -16.60 -3.53 1.71
N GLY A 248 -15.27 -3.44 1.72
CA GLY A 248 -14.50 -2.69 0.71
C GLY A 248 -14.33 -1.20 0.99
N HIS A 249 -14.86 -0.66 2.09
CA HIS A 249 -14.79 0.77 2.35
C HIS A 249 -14.78 1.13 3.84
N ILE A 250 -14.05 2.19 4.18
CA ILE A 250 -13.89 2.69 5.55
C ILE A 250 -14.04 4.21 5.53
N TYR A 251 -14.88 4.71 6.44
CA TYR A 251 -15.12 6.14 6.63
C TYR A 251 -15.24 6.45 8.13
N ASN A 252 -15.40 7.72 8.49
CA ASN A 252 -15.50 8.12 9.89
C ASN A 252 -16.90 8.57 10.29
N MET A 253 -17.19 8.45 11.59
CA MET A 253 -18.39 8.99 12.20
C MET A 253 -18.11 9.63 13.55
N LEU A 254 -18.89 10.67 13.86
CA LEU A 254 -18.93 11.33 15.15
C LEU A 254 -20.37 11.30 15.66
N VAL A 255 -20.55 10.89 16.91
CA VAL A 255 -21.82 10.97 17.63
C VAL A 255 -21.67 12.02 18.73
N PHE A 256 -22.50 13.05 18.70
CA PHE A 256 -22.51 14.10 19.72
C PHE A 256 -23.94 14.62 19.90
N ASP A 257 -24.39 14.68 21.16
CA ASP A 257 -25.72 15.18 21.54
C ASP A 257 -26.87 14.57 20.72
N GLY A 258 -26.86 13.24 20.56
CA GLY A 258 -27.85 12.50 19.77
C GLY A 258 -27.76 12.67 18.25
N GLN A 259 -26.87 13.54 17.76
CA GLN A 259 -26.62 13.73 16.33
C GLN A 259 -25.50 12.82 15.86
N THR A 260 -25.63 12.31 14.63
CA THR A 260 -24.60 11.52 13.97
C THR A 260 -24.13 12.24 12.71
N ARG A 261 -22.81 12.43 12.60
CA ARG A 261 -22.17 13.03 11.43
C ARG A 261 -21.18 12.04 10.84
N TYR A 262 -21.22 11.90 9.51
CA TYR A 262 -20.36 10.99 8.75
C TYR A 262 -19.39 11.78 7.88
N TYR A 263 -18.19 11.24 7.67
CA TYR A 263 -17.10 11.89 6.94
C TYR A 263 -16.50 10.92 5.92
N GLU A 264 -16.65 11.25 4.64
CA GLU A 264 -16.14 10.46 3.52
C GLU A 264 -14.85 11.05 2.94
N HIS A 265 -13.77 10.28 2.91
CA HIS A 265 -12.45 10.82 2.56
C HIS A 265 -12.11 10.75 1.07
N THR A 266 -12.77 9.86 0.34
CA THR A 266 -12.39 9.49 -1.03
C THR A 266 -13.28 10.12 -2.09
N HIS A 267 -14.49 10.52 -1.71
CA HIS A 267 -15.37 11.30 -2.56
C HIS A 267 -15.08 12.80 -2.42
N SER A 268 -15.05 13.50 -3.55
CA SER A 268 -14.77 14.95 -3.59
C SER A 268 -15.79 15.80 -2.83
N ASP A 269 -17.01 15.30 -2.66
CA ASP A 269 -18.05 16.00 -1.90
C ASP A 269 -18.00 15.73 -0.39
N GLY A 270 -17.16 14.79 0.05
CA GLY A 270 -17.06 14.42 1.46
C GLY A 270 -18.29 13.69 2.03
N ILE A 271 -19.22 13.26 1.16
CA ILE A 271 -20.50 12.68 1.57
C ILE A 271 -20.47 11.15 1.46
N VAL A 272 -20.77 10.48 2.58
CA VAL A 272 -21.03 9.04 2.60
C VAL A 272 -22.34 8.76 1.86
N LYS A 273 -22.31 7.85 0.89
CA LYS A 273 -23.44 7.57 0.01
C LYS A 273 -24.50 6.71 0.71
N GLU A 274 -25.73 6.80 0.23
CA GLU A 274 -26.87 6.06 0.79
C GLU A 274 -26.63 4.55 0.88
N MET A 275 -26.00 3.98 -0.14
CA MET A 275 -25.61 2.56 -0.17
C MET A 275 -24.66 2.15 0.95
N ASP A 276 -23.81 3.07 1.41
CA ASP A 276 -22.85 2.83 2.49
C ASP A 276 -23.48 3.09 3.86
N LEU A 277 -24.36 4.09 3.93
CA LEU A 277 -25.11 4.43 5.14
C LEU A 277 -26.07 3.32 5.56
N TYR A 278 -26.74 2.68 4.62
CA TYR A 278 -27.73 1.63 4.90
C TYR A 278 -27.22 0.23 4.55
N ASN A 279 -25.91 0.04 4.46
CA ASN A 279 -25.34 -1.28 4.26
C ASN A 279 -25.59 -2.17 5.49
N ASP A 280 -26.17 -3.36 5.29
CA ASP A 280 -26.49 -4.30 6.37
C ASP A 280 -25.25 -4.82 7.14
N GLN A 281 -24.06 -4.70 6.53
CA GLN A 281 -22.79 -5.10 7.13
C GLN A 281 -22.04 -3.91 7.75
N LYS A 282 -22.67 -2.73 7.81
CA LYS A 282 -22.11 -1.54 8.45
C LYS A 282 -21.87 -1.78 9.93
N ARG A 283 -20.65 -1.53 10.39
CA ARG A 283 -20.29 -1.67 11.80
C ARG A 283 -19.28 -0.60 12.23
N ILE A 284 -19.36 -0.22 13.50
CA ILE A 284 -18.33 0.61 14.12
C ILE A 284 -17.14 -0.28 14.44
N MET A 285 -15.94 0.15 14.05
CA MET A 285 -14.70 -0.56 14.32
C MET A 285 -14.09 -0.10 15.65
N LYS A 286 -13.45 -1.03 16.34
CA LYS A 286 -12.45 -0.70 17.37
C LYS A 286 -11.13 -0.30 16.71
N ASP A 287 -10.23 0.28 17.50
CA ASP A 287 -8.92 0.72 17.03
C ASP A 287 -8.06 -0.46 16.57
N GLU A 288 -8.11 -1.59 17.29
CA GLU A 288 -7.41 -2.83 16.96
C GLU A 288 -7.88 -3.38 15.62
N GLU A 289 -9.18 -3.30 15.33
CA GLU A 289 -9.73 -3.74 14.06
C GLU A 289 -9.29 -2.85 12.89
N LEU A 290 -9.14 -1.55 13.14
CA LEU A 290 -8.62 -0.61 12.13
C LEU A 290 -7.12 -0.86 11.87
N ILE A 291 -6.36 -1.22 12.90
CA ILE A 291 -4.98 -1.69 12.77
C ILE A 291 -4.92 -3.02 11.99
N ALA A 292 -5.87 -3.94 12.24
CA ALA A 292 -5.98 -5.19 11.51
C ALA A 292 -6.16 -4.97 9.99
N GLU A 293 -6.92 -3.94 9.58
CA GLU A 293 -7.09 -3.58 8.17
C GLU A 293 -5.78 -3.17 7.50
N ILE A 294 -4.89 -2.45 8.21
CA ILE A 294 -3.57 -2.10 7.65
C ILE A 294 -2.79 -3.37 7.33
N PHE A 295 -2.75 -4.31 8.27
CA PHE A 295 -2.10 -5.61 8.04
C PHE A 295 -2.77 -6.40 6.93
N LEU A 296 -4.11 -6.43 6.86
CA LEU A 296 -4.83 -7.12 5.80
C LEU A 296 -4.57 -6.52 4.42
N TYR A 297 -4.47 -5.20 4.30
CA TYR A 297 -4.12 -4.52 3.04
C TYR A 297 -2.70 -4.89 2.61
N LYS A 298 -1.74 -4.87 3.54
CA LYS A 298 -0.36 -5.31 3.27
C LYS A 298 -0.31 -6.78 2.88
N ALA A 299 -1.10 -7.64 3.51
CA ALA A 299 -1.20 -9.04 3.15
C ALA A 299 -1.72 -9.22 1.72
N ARG A 300 -2.75 -8.49 1.32
CA ARG A 300 -3.29 -8.51 -0.05
C ARG A 300 -2.27 -8.02 -1.07
N ASN A 301 -1.57 -6.93 -0.77
CA ASN A 301 -0.52 -6.41 -1.65
C ASN A 301 0.63 -7.41 -1.82
N ALA A 302 1.10 -8.01 -0.71
CA ALA A 302 2.12 -9.06 -0.76
C ALA A 302 1.64 -10.31 -1.53
N ASN A 303 0.38 -10.72 -1.36
CA ASN A 303 -0.20 -11.84 -2.11
C ASN A 303 -0.27 -11.55 -3.62
N ASN A 304 -0.73 -10.36 -4.01
CA ASN A 304 -0.75 -9.91 -5.41
C ASN A 304 0.66 -9.92 -6.04
N ASP A 305 1.68 -9.61 -5.24
CA ASP A 305 3.09 -9.68 -5.61
C ASP A 305 3.68 -11.10 -5.54
N MET A 306 2.87 -12.13 -5.24
CA MET A 306 3.29 -13.52 -5.01
C MET A 306 4.29 -13.71 -3.86
N LYS A 307 4.38 -12.76 -2.93
CA LYS A 307 5.19 -12.83 -1.70
C LYS A 307 4.38 -13.51 -0.60
N TYR A 308 4.12 -14.80 -0.77
CA TYR A 308 3.18 -15.52 0.10
C TYR A 308 3.60 -15.58 1.57
N GLU A 309 4.90 -15.70 1.87
CA GLU A 309 5.40 -15.69 3.26
C GLU A 309 5.12 -14.34 3.96
N GLU A 310 5.39 -13.23 3.28
CA GLU A 310 5.09 -11.89 3.77
C GLU A 310 3.58 -11.69 3.94
N SER A 311 2.78 -12.21 2.98
CA SER A 311 1.33 -12.18 3.08
C SER A 311 0.82 -12.97 4.28
N CYS A 312 1.33 -14.18 4.51
CA CYS A 312 0.98 -14.98 5.69
C CYS A 312 1.31 -14.26 6.99
N LYS A 313 2.51 -13.68 7.10
CA LYS A 313 2.91 -12.91 8.28
C LYS A 313 1.93 -11.79 8.58
N ASN A 314 1.59 -10.98 7.57
CA ASN A 314 0.65 -9.87 7.75
C ASN A 314 -0.77 -10.38 8.07
N CYS A 315 -1.23 -11.49 7.50
CA CYS A 315 -2.52 -12.08 7.89
C CYS A 315 -2.53 -12.54 9.36
N GLN A 316 -1.43 -13.10 9.85
CA GLN A 316 -1.29 -13.49 11.26
C GLN A 316 -1.37 -12.25 12.16
N CYS A 317 -0.66 -11.16 11.83
CA CYS A 317 -0.78 -9.89 12.55
C CYS A 317 -2.22 -9.35 12.53
N ALA A 318 -2.91 -9.43 11.38
CA ALA A 318 -4.31 -9.01 11.27
C ALA A 318 -5.22 -9.86 12.20
N LEU A 319 -5.01 -11.17 12.30
CA LEU A 319 -5.77 -12.05 13.20
C LEU A 319 -5.44 -11.84 14.68
N MET A 320 -4.22 -11.42 15.02
CA MET A 320 -3.92 -11.01 16.39
C MET A 320 -4.73 -9.76 16.78
N CYS A 321 -4.92 -8.83 15.83
CA CYS A 321 -5.67 -7.60 16.06
C CYS A 321 -7.20 -7.80 15.98
N SER A 322 -7.68 -8.71 15.14
CA SER A 322 -9.10 -9.04 14.97
C SER A 322 -9.29 -10.56 14.82
N PRO A 323 -9.32 -11.31 15.94
CA PRO A 323 -9.31 -12.78 15.94
C PRO A 323 -10.52 -13.46 15.30
N ASP A 324 -11.62 -12.72 15.16
CA ASP A 324 -12.91 -13.21 14.69
C ASP A 324 -13.14 -12.94 13.19
N ASP A 325 -12.28 -12.13 12.56
CA ASP A 325 -12.35 -11.81 11.15
C ASP A 325 -11.92 -13.00 10.27
N ASN A 326 -12.82 -13.46 9.40
CA ASN A 326 -12.53 -14.57 8.49
C ASN A 326 -11.72 -14.14 7.24
N ARG A 327 -11.61 -12.84 6.93
CA ARG A 327 -10.94 -12.38 5.70
C ARG A 327 -9.43 -12.69 5.69
N PRO A 328 -8.67 -12.46 6.77
CA PRO A 328 -7.28 -12.93 6.84
C PRO A 328 -7.15 -14.46 6.80
N VAL A 329 -8.13 -15.21 7.33
CA VAL A 329 -8.14 -16.69 7.31
C VAL A 329 -8.25 -17.22 5.88
N ILE A 330 -9.18 -16.66 5.10
CA ILE A 330 -9.35 -17.01 3.69
C ILE A 330 -8.02 -16.78 2.94
N LEU A 331 -7.41 -15.62 3.14
CA LEU A 331 -6.16 -15.27 2.47
C LEU A 331 -4.97 -16.14 2.94
N LEU A 332 -4.90 -16.52 4.22
CA LEU A 332 -3.92 -17.48 4.74
C LEU A 332 -4.05 -18.84 4.06
N ILE A 333 -5.27 -19.36 3.96
CA ILE A 333 -5.55 -20.62 3.29
C ILE A 333 -5.09 -20.56 1.84
N ASP A 334 -5.44 -19.49 1.11
CA ASP A 334 -5.03 -19.30 -0.28
C ASP A 334 -3.49 -19.25 -0.43
N ASN A 335 -2.80 -18.53 0.47
CA ASN A 335 -1.35 -18.46 0.51
C ASN A 335 -0.70 -19.83 0.76
N TYR A 336 -1.23 -20.61 1.70
CA TYR A 336 -0.72 -21.95 2.00
C TYR A 336 -0.98 -22.93 0.85
N ILE A 337 -2.17 -22.88 0.24
CA ILE A 337 -2.48 -23.67 -0.96
C ILE A 337 -1.53 -23.33 -2.11
N ALA A 338 -1.24 -22.05 -2.34
CA ALA A 338 -0.31 -21.61 -3.38
C ALA A 338 1.11 -22.16 -3.16
N GLN A 339 1.51 -22.32 -1.90
CA GLN A 339 2.77 -22.93 -1.48
C GLN A 339 2.72 -24.47 -1.40
N LYS A 340 1.57 -25.09 -1.71
CA LYS A 340 1.31 -26.53 -1.53
C LYS A 340 1.49 -27.01 -0.08
N ASN A 341 1.28 -26.14 0.88
CA ASN A 341 1.34 -26.49 2.30
C ASN A 341 -0.08 -26.78 2.80
N TYR A 342 -0.63 -27.93 2.40
CA TYR A 342 -2.04 -28.25 2.66
C TYR A 342 -2.33 -28.54 4.14
N ASP A 343 -1.34 -29.05 4.87
CA ASP A 343 -1.43 -29.27 6.31
C ASP A 343 -1.59 -27.97 7.09
N GLU A 344 -0.78 -26.96 6.76
CA GLU A 344 -0.90 -25.64 7.39
C GLU A 344 -2.21 -24.93 7.01
N ALA A 345 -2.65 -25.04 5.76
CA ALA A 345 -3.96 -24.55 5.34
C ALA A 345 -5.09 -25.21 6.16
N PHE A 346 -5.04 -26.53 6.33
CA PHE A 346 -6.05 -27.27 7.09
C PHE A 346 -6.01 -26.92 8.57
N ARG A 347 -4.81 -26.84 9.17
CA ARG A 347 -4.59 -26.47 10.57
C ARG A 347 -5.13 -25.06 10.85
N CYS A 348 -4.84 -24.10 9.98
CA CYS A 348 -5.34 -22.73 10.06
C CYS A 348 -6.87 -22.70 10.06
N LEU A 349 -7.51 -23.34 9.07
CA LEU A 349 -8.97 -23.40 8.98
C LEU A 349 -9.59 -24.10 10.19
N ASN A 350 -9.02 -25.21 10.64
CA ASN A 350 -9.54 -25.97 11.77
C ASN A 350 -9.46 -25.18 13.09
N ASN A 351 -8.36 -24.45 13.32
CA ASN A 351 -8.20 -23.57 14.48
C ASN A 351 -9.15 -22.37 14.46
N TYR A 352 -9.52 -21.87 13.28
CA TYR A 352 -10.56 -20.84 13.17
C TYR A 352 -11.94 -21.42 13.49
N LEU A 353 -12.32 -22.53 12.85
CA LEU A 353 -13.64 -23.15 13.01
C LEU A 353 -13.89 -23.76 14.40
N SER A 354 -12.86 -23.99 15.20
CA SER A 354 -13.02 -24.39 16.61
C SER A 354 -13.53 -23.24 17.48
N ARG A 355 -13.22 -22.00 17.13
CA ARG A 355 -13.70 -20.77 17.78
C ARG A 355 -14.97 -20.21 17.11
N HIS A 356 -15.15 -20.49 15.82
CA HIS A 356 -16.28 -20.01 15.01
C HIS A 356 -17.05 -21.19 14.39
N PRO A 357 -17.79 -21.98 15.20
CA PRO A 357 -18.49 -23.16 14.70
C PRO A 357 -19.59 -22.85 13.68
N ASP A 358 -20.20 -21.66 13.74
CA ASP A 358 -21.26 -21.23 12.83
C ASP A 358 -20.74 -21.02 11.39
N ASP A 359 -19.47 -20.67 11.25
CA ASP A 359 -18.79 -20.48 9.96
C ASP A 359 -18.50 -21.81 9.25
N LYS A 360 -18.71 -22.97 9.92
CA LYS A 360 -18.54 -24.29 9.28
C LYS A 360 -19.39 -24.45 8.03
N LYS A 361 -20.58 -23.83 7.99
CA LYS A 361 -21.45 -23.88 6.80
C LYS A 361 -20.79 -23.17 5.62
N PHE A 362 -20.17 -22.02 5.86
CA PHE A 362 -19.46 -21.24 4.85
C PHE A 362 -18.21 -21.98 4.35
N PHE A 363 -17.42 -22.57 5.26
CA PHE A 363 -16.17 -23.24 4.93
C PHE A 363 -16.29 -24.74 4.57
N LYS A 364 -17.51 -25.31 4.52
CA LYS A 364 -17.73 -26.76 4.39
C LYS A 364 -16.91 -27.41 3.26
N ASN A 365 -16.95 -26.82 2.06
CA ASN A 365 -16.28 -27.38 0.89
C ASN A 365 -14.75 -27.28 1.01
N THR A 366 -14.26 -26.12 1.44
CA THR A 366 -12.83 -25.87 1.69
C THR A 366 -12.28 -26.83 2.74
N TYR A 367 -13.02 -27.06 3.82
CA TYR A 367 -12.64 -27.98 4.89
C TYR A 367 -12.48 -29.42 4.39
N VAL A 368 -13.49 -29.94 3.67
CA VAL A 368 -13.44 -31.31 3.11
C VAL A 368 -12.31 -31.47 2.10
N LEU A 369 -12.07 -30.45 1.27
CA LEU A 369 -10.98 -30.47 0.29
C LEU A 369 -9.61 -30.53 0.98
N LEU A 370 -9.35 -29.61 1.90
CA LEU A 370 -8.08 -29.53 2.63
C LEU A 370 -7.81 -30.79 3.45
N GLN A 371 -8.83 -31.33 4.13
CA GLN A 371 -8.70 -32.59 4.86
C GLN A 371 -8.26 -33.75 3.96
N ARG A 372 -8.72 -33.80 2.70
CA ARG A 372 -8.33 -34.84 1.74
C ARG A 372 -6.94 -34.62 1.18
N LEU A 373 -6.54 -33.37 0.96
CA LEU A 373 -5.22 -33.03 0.41
C LEU A 373 -4.12 -33.28 1.43
N SER A 374 -4.34 -32.87 2.69
CA SER A 374 -3.44 -33.14 3.83
C SER A 374 -3.15 -34.65 3.98
N LYS A 375 -4.19 -35.48 4.09
CA LYS A 375 -4.02 -36.95 4.18
C LYS A 375 -3.32 -37.62 2.99
N LYS A 376 -3.33 -36.99 1.81
CA LYS A 376 -2.65 -37.52 0.62
C LYS A 376 -1.16 -37.21 0.59
N GLU A 377 -0.71 -36.17 1.29
CA GLU A 377 0.71 -35.88 1.45
C GLU A 377 1.36 -36.85 2.43
N ASP A 378 0.67 -37.18 3.52
CA ASP A 378 1.10 -38.23 4.46
C ASP A 378 1.40 -39.56 3.75
N ASN A 379 0.51 -40.01 2.87
CA ASN A 379 0.63 -41.27 2.14
C ASN A 379 1.68 -41.26 0.99
N LYS A 380 2.38 -40.13 0.74
CA LYS A 380 3.47 -40.04 -0.26
C LYS A 380 4.86 -40.07 0.37
N ILE A 381 4.95 -39.99 1.69
CA ILE A 381 6.21 -39.98 2.45
C ILE A 381 6.59 -41.40 2.92
N GLU A 382 5.68 -42.37 2.80
CA GLU A 382 5.96 -43.83 2.83
C GLU A 382 6.35 -44.36 1.45
#